data_AF-A0A924XY08-F1
#
_entry.id   AF-A0A924XY08-F1
#
_cell.length_a   1.000
_cell.length_b   1.000
_cell.length_c   1.000
_cell.angle_alpha   90.00
_cell.angle_beta   90.00
_cell.angle_gamma   90.00
#
_symmetry.space_group_name_H-M   'P 1'
#
loop_
_entity.id
_entity.type
_entity.pdbx_description
1 polymer ?
#
loop_
_entity_poly.entity_id
_entity_poly.type
_entity_poly.pdbx_seq_one_letter_code
_entity_poly.pdbx_strand_id
1 'polypeptide(L)'
;TVVCAEILGHDDVEVHKYAVQITVADVRDGACSSSTLQEAASWGKVSTAMEQMVFAEATSVLPLLASDAYHRGHWKTRAKRAFARMFD
;
A
#
# COMPACT_ATOMS: atom_id res chain seq x y z
N THR A 1 -0.57 7.43 9.08
CA THR A 1 0.88 7.39 8.82
C THR A 1 1.58 7.14 10.14
N VAL A 2 2.43 6.11 10.22
CA VAL A 2 3.12 5.67 11.45
C VAL A 2 3.81 6.85 12.15
N VAL A 3 4.62 7.60 11.39
CA VAL A 3 5.35 8.78 11.90
C VAL A 3 4.44 9.86 12.49
N CYS A 4 3.29 10.15 11.87
CA CYS A 4 2.37 11.14 12.41
C CYS A 4 1.68 10.64 13.69
N ALA A 5 1.51 9.32 13.83
CA ALA A 5 0.90 8.73 15.02
C ALA A 5 1.88 8.73 16.20
N GLU A 6 3.16 8.40 15.96
CA GLU A 6 4.23 8.55 16.96
C GLU A 6 4.34 9.99 17.47
N ILE A 7 4.31 10.98 16.56
CA ILE A 7 4.35 12.41 16.95
C ILE A 7 3.14 12.82 17.81
N LEU A 8 2.00 12.15 17.64
CA LEU A 8 0.78 12.39 18.42
C LEU A 8 0.71 11.54 19.71
N GLY A 9 1.78 10.83 20.07
CA GLY A 9 1.86 10.01 21.28
C GLY A 9 1.17 8.64 21.15
N HIS A 10 0.96 8.17 19.93
CA HIS A 10 0.51 6.80 19.66
C HIS A 10 1.73 5.94 19.29
N ASP A 11 2.31 5.30 20.32
CA ASP A 11 3.59 4.59 20.21
C ASP A 11 3.45 3.17 19.60
N ASP A 12 2.24 2.58 19.61
CA ASP A 12 1.96 1.22 19.11
C ASP A 12 1.29 1.22 17.72
N VAL A 13 1.78 2.03 16.78
CA VAL A 13 1.24 2.02 15.41
C VAL A 13 2.05 1.09 14.50
N GLU A 14 1.42 -0.02 14.11
CA GLU A 14 2.03 -0.97 13.19
C GLU A 14 2.30 -0.37 11.80
N VAL A 15 3.47 -0.67 11.26
CA VAL A 15 3.86 -0.33 9.88
C VAL A 15 2.98 -1.05 8.86
N HIS A 16 2.84 -0.48 7.66
CA HIS A 16 2.06 -1.14 6.61
C HIS A 16 2.67 -2.50 6.27
N LYS A 17 1.87 -3.56 6.44
CA LYS A 17 2.29 -4.96 6.22
C LYS A 17 2.53 -5.31 4.74
N TYR A 18 1.88 -4.61 3.82
CA TYR A 18 1.98 -4.84 2.38
C TYR A 18 2.09 -3.50 1.65
N ALA A 19 2.95 -3.43 0.63
CA ALA A 19 3.02 -2.28 -0.27
C ALA A 19 3.20 -2.71 -1.72
N VAL A 20 2.37 -2.15 -2.61
CA VAL A 20 2.51 -2.29 -4.06
C VAL A 20 2.51 -0.89 -4.65
N GLN A 21 3.58 -0.54 -5.36
CA GLN A 21 3.72 0.74 -6.04
C GLN A 21 3.73 0.52 -7.54
N ILE A 22 2.76 1.09 -8.25
CA ILE A 22 2.70 1.11 -9.71
C ILE A 22 3.08 2.51 -10.15
N THR A 23 4.17 2.66 -10.89
CA THR A 23 4.66 3.97 -11.29
C THR A 23 5.35 3.93 -12.64
N VAL A 24 5.31 5.06 -13.35
CA VAL A 24 6.17 5.32 -14.52
C VAL A 24 7.32 6.26 -14.17
N ALA A 25 7.35 6.76 -12.93
CA ALA A 25 8.34 7.71 -12.47
C ALA A 25 9.69 7.04 -12.29
N ASP A 26 10.74 7.75 -12.68
CA ASP A 26 12.11 7.27 -12.61
C ASP A 26 12.76 7.76 -11.31
N VAL A 27 13.39 6.86 -10.56
CA VAL A 27 14.03 7.13 -9.27
C VAL A 27 15.07 8.26 -9.31
N ARG A 28 15.62 8.58 -10.49
CA ARG A 28 16.64 9.63 -10.66
C ARG A 28 16.09 11.04 -10.46
N ASP A 29 14.77 11.22 -10.53
CA ASP A 29 14.15 12.53 -10.30
C ASP A 29 14.13 12.94 -8.81
N GLY A 30 14.37 11.99 -7.89
CA GLY A 30 14.38 12.23 -6.44
C GLY A 30 13.05 12.71 -5.86
N ALA A 31 11.94 12.59 -6.61
CA ALA A 31 10.63 13.00 -6.18
C ALA A 31 9.94 11.92 -5.33
N CYS A 32 9.03 12.33 -4.44
CA CYS A 32 8.26 11.38 -3.64
C CYS A 32 7.41 10.39 -4.48
N SER A 33 7.13 10.71 -5.75
CA SER A 33 6.41 9.84 -6.70
C SER A 33 7.28 8.73 -7.30
N SER A 34 8.61 8.88 -7.26
CA SER A 34 9.58 7.91 -7.74
C SER A 34 10.31 7.19 -6.61
N SER A 35 10.18 7.66 -5.36
CA SER A 35 10.75 7.02 -4.18
C SER A 35 10.51 5.51 -4.16
N THR A 36 11.54 4.76 -3.81
CA THR A 36 11.48 3.29 -3.75
C THR A 36 10.78 2.84 -2.48
N LEU A 37 10.22 1.62 -2.48
CA LEU A 37 9.62 1.05 -1.27
C LEU A 37 10.67 0.79 -0.16
N GLN A 38 11.94 0.55 -0.54
CA GLN A 38 13.07 0.50 0.40
C GLN A 38 13.34 1.86 1.06
N GLU A 39 13.14 2.96 0.32
CA GLU A 39 13.18 4.30 0.91
C GLU A 39 11.99 4.51 1.86
N ALA A 40 10.78 4.10 1.49
CA ALA A 40 9.62 4.18 2.40
C ALA A 40 9.79 3.32 3.67
N ALA A 41 10.50 2.20 3.57
CA ALA A 41 10.85 1.34 4.70
C ALA A 41 11.89 1.98 5.64
N SER A 42 12.85 2.77 5.11
CA SER A 42 13.84 3.47 5.96
C SER A 42 13.21 4.49 6.91
N TRP A 43 12.05 5.03 6.53
CA TRP A 43 11.23 5.92 7.35
C TRP A 43 10.24 5.19 8.28
N GLY A 44 10.30 3.85 8.36
CA GLY A 44 9.40 3.06 9.20
C GLY A 44 7.93 3.08 8.72
N LYS A 45 7.66 3.39 7.45
CA LYS A 45 6.27 3.47 6.93
C LYS A 45 5.77 2.12 6.38
N VAL A 46 6.68 1.31 5.85
CA VAL A 46 6.37 0.06 5.12
C VAL A 46 7.26 -1.06 5.66
N SER A 47 6.69 -2.25 5.80
CA SER A 47 7.45 -3.47 6.09
C SER A 47 8.15 -3.98 4.83
N THR A 48 9.46 -4.26 4.90
CA THR A 48 10.26 -4.81 3.79
C THR A 48 9.91 -6.26 3.44
N ALA A 49 9.07 -6.93 4.23
CA ALA A 49 8.76 -8.35 4.04
C ALA A 49 7.88 -8.61 2.81
N MET A 50 6.99 -7.67 2.45
CA MET A 50 5.98 -7.86 1.40
C MET A 50 5.76 -6.57 0.61
N GLU A 51 6.82 -6.16 -0.11
CA GLU A 51 6.83 -4.98 -0.97
C GLU A 51 7.08 -5.33 -2.44
N GLN A 52 6.44 -4.62 -3.37
CA GLN A 52 6.69 -4.77 -4.81
C GLN A 52 6.50 -3.46 -5.56
N MET A 53 7.52 -3.05 -6.31
CA MET A 53 7.45 -1.93 -7.26
C MET A 53 7.25 -2.47 -8.68
N VAL A 54 6.33 -1.86 -9.43
CA VAL A 54 5.97 -2.24 -10.81
C VAL A 54 6.08 -1.01 -11.70
N PHE A 55 7.01 -1.05 -12.65
CA PHE A 55 7.22 0.03 -13.60
C PHE A 55 6.27 -0.11 -14.80
N ALA A 56 5.10 0.48 -14.69
CA ALA A 56 4.06 0.41 -15.73
C ALA A 56 3.01 1.50 -15.54
N GLU A 57 2.25 1.77 -16.59
CA GLU A 57 1.08 2.64 -16.49
C GLU A 57 -0.06 1.95 -15.73
N ALA A 58 -0.64 2.66 -14.76
CA ALA A 58 -1.70 2.13 -13.92
C ALA A 58 -2.94 1.68 -14.71
N THR A 59 -3.28 2.36 -15.81
CA THR A 59 -4.45 2.02 -16.64
C THR A 59 -4.34 0.63 -17.27
N SER A 60 -3.13 0.17 -17.54
CA SER A 60 -2.87 -1.14 -18.14
C SER A 60 -2.81 -2.24 -17.09
N VAL A 61 -2.13 -1.99 -15.96
CA VAL A 61 -1.83 -3.04 -14.98
C VAL A 61 -2.93 -3.19 -13.92
N LEU A 62 -3.56 -2.09 -13.51
CA LEU A 62 -4.57 -2.12 -12.45
C LEU A 62 -5.79 -2.99 -12.80
N PRO A 63 -6.36 -2.96 -14.03
CA PRO A 63 -7.46 -3.84 -14.38
C PRO A 63 -7.08 -5.32 -14.36
N LEU A 64 -5.84 -5.66 -14.73
CA LEU A 64 -5.35 -7.04 -14.69
C LEU A 64 -5.21 -7.55 -13.25
N LEU A 65 -4.64 -6.74 -12.36
CA LEU A 65 -4.55 -7.05 -10.93
C LEU A 65 -5.94 -7.21 -10.29
N ALA A 66 -6.86 -6.31 -10.61
CA ALA A 66 -8.24 -6.39 -10.12
C ALA A 66 -8.96 -7.64 -10.62
N SER A 67 -8.78 -7.97 -11.91
CA SER A 67 -9.35 -9.19 -12.52
C SER A 67 -8.82 -10.45 -11.84
N ASP A 68 -7.51 -10.58 -11.66
CA ASP A 68 -6.91 -11.74 -10.98
C ASP A 68 -7.40 -11.86 -9.53
N ALA A 69 -7.36 -10.77 -8.77
CA ALA A 69 -7.82 -10.75 -7.38
C ALA A 69 -9.31 -11.12 -7.24
N TYR A 70 -10.15 -10.67 -8.17
CA TYR A 70 -11.57 -10.99 -8.19
C TYR A 70 -11.82 -12.46 -8.52
N HIS A 71 -11.17 -12.98 -9.57
CA HIS A 71 -11.38 -14.35 -10.05
C HIS A 71 -10.82 -15.43 -9.11
N ARG A 72 -9.78 -15.13 -8.32
CA ARG A 72 -9.30 -16.02 -7.25
C ARG A 72 -10.33 -16.30 -6.16
N GLY A 73 -11.37 -15.46 -6.04
CA GLY A 73 -12.49 -15.72 -5.13
C GLY A 73 -12.15 -15.60 -3.64
N HIS A 74 -10.93 -15.17 -3.26
CA HIS A 74 -10.55 -14.96 -1.87
C HIS A 74 -11.44 -13.97 -1.12
N TRP A 75 -12.16 -13.10 -1.84
CA TRP A 75 -13.12 -12.16 -1.27
C TRP A 75 -14.37 -12.86 -0.71
N LYS A 76 -14.72 -14.06 -1.18
CA LYS A 76 -15.95 -14.78 -0.78
C LYS A 76 -15.93 -15.19 0.69
N THR A 77 -14.75 -15.48 1.24
CA THR A 77 -14.59 -15.89 2.64
C THR A 77 -14.25 -14.74 3.58
N ARG A 78 -14.08 -13.51 3.06
CA ARG A 78 -13.75 -12.34 3.88
C ARG A 78 -14.99 -11.83 4.63
N ALA A 79 -14.80 -11.41 5.88
CA ALA A 79 -15.84 -10.74 6.63
C ALA A 79 -16.31 -9.48 5.89
N LYS A 80 -17.64 -9.37 5.68
CA LYS A 80 -18.24 -8.19 5.05
C LYS A 80 -18.05 -6.99 5.97
N ARG A 81 -17.43 -5.93 5.45
CA ARG A 81 -17.25 -4.68 6.21
C ARG A 81 -18.54 -3.87 6.15
N ALA A 82 -19.17 -3.65 7.30
CA ALA A 82 -20.42 -2.89 7.41
C ALA A 82 -20.14 -1.44 7.80
N PHE A 83 -19.38 -0.72 6.96
CA PHE A 83 -18.92 0.65 7.26
C PHE A 83 -20.06 1.65 7.54
N ALA A 84 -21.26 1.39 7.02
CA ALA A 84 -22.43 2.20 7.31
C ALA A 84 -22.82 2.23 8.80
N ARG A 85 -22.44 1.21 9.59
CA ARG A 85 -22.70 1.11 11.04
C ARG A 85 -21.56 1.63 11.91
N MET A 86 -20.57 2.30 11.31
CA MET A 86 -19.35 2.71 12.03
C MET A 86 -19.58 3.92 12.97
N PHE A 87 -20.70 4.64 12.81
CA PHE A 87 -21.03 5.85 13.56
C PHE A 87 -22.38 5.79 14.29
N ASP A 88 -23.00 4.60 14.36
CA ASP A 88 -24.16 4.34 15.22
C ASP A 88 -23.73 4.04 16.66
#